data_AF-A0A842V7C1-F1
#
_entry.id   AF-A0A842V7C1-F1
#
_cell.length_a   1.000
_cell.length_b   1.000
_cell.length_c   1.000
_cell.angle_alpha   90.00
_cell.angle_beta   90.00
_cell.angle_gamma   90.00
#
_symmetry.space_group_name_H-M   'P 1'
#
loop_
_entity.id
_entity.type
_entity.pdbx_description
1 polymer ?
#
loop_
_entity_poly.entity_id
_entity_poly.type
_entity_poly.pdbx_seq_one_letter_code
_entity_poly.pdbx_strand_id
1 'polypeptide(L)'
;MLGNHPNTKGVTLVLTKQHYDSYVFDMNDDIYNRFMIAAKKVVKILEKGLGVQRVAMVMEGMGLNHAHIKLYPLHGLTEKFTEMWGDKEVYFDKYEGYVTTLEGPLADMSTLRTVAKEIKENQ
;
A
#
# COMPACT_ATOMS: atom_id res chain seq x y z
N MET A 1 8.24 13.57 -0.73
CA MET A 1 8.45 14.16 -2.07
C MET A 1 7.24 13.85 -2.92
N LEU A 2 6.78 14.75 -3.79
CA LEU A 2 5.72 14.40 -4.74
C LEU A 2 6.26 13.41 -5.79
N GLY A 3 5.43 12.46 -6.22
CA GLY A 3 5.79 11.57 -7.32
C GLY A 3 5.94 12.35 -8.64
N ASN A 4 6.98 12.02 -9.42
CA ASN A 4 7.23 12.65 -10.73
C ASN A 4 6.27 12.17 -11.83
N HIS A 5 5.64 11.00 -11.65
CA HIS A 5 4.62 10.45 -12.54
C HIS A 5 3.35 10.16 -11.73
N PRO A 6 2.53 11.18 -11.43
CA PRO A 6 1.42 11.03 -10.50
C PRO A 6 0.25 10.26 -11.12
N ASN A 7 -0.13 9.13 -10.53
CA ASN A 7 -1.38 8.42 -10.89
C ASN A 7 -2.62 9.00 -10.16
N THR A 8 -2.42 9.87 -9.18
CA THR A 8 -3.47 10.67 -8.53
C THR A 8 -2.88 12.00 -8.07
N LYS A 9 -3.72 13.04 -7.99
CA LYS A 9 -3.29 14.36 -7.52
C LYS A 9 -2.76 14.24 -6.08
N GLY A 10 -1.52 14.66 -5.87
CA GLY A 10 -0.88 14.68 -4.56
C GLY A 10 -0.25 13.37 -4.12
N VAL A 11 -0.07 12.38 -5.02
CA VAL A 11 0.71 11.18 -4.68
C VAL A 11 2.08 11.57 -4.15
N THR A 12 2.43 10.99 -3.01
CA THR A 12 3.60 11.40 -2.23
C THR A 12 4.41 10.18 -1.81
N LEU A 13 5.72 10.27 -1.98
CA LEU A 13 6.69 9.31 -1.47
C LEU A 13 7.26 9.78 -0.13
N VAL A 14 7.24 8.90 0.87
CA VAL A 14 7.98 9.04 2.12
C VAL A 14 9.15 8.07 2.06
N LEU A 15 10.37 8.59 2.20
CA LEU A 15 11.62 7.87 2.01
C LEU A 15 12.47 7.99 3.28
N THR A 16 13.21 6.94 3.59
CA THR A 16 14.25 7.03 4.62
C THR A 16 15.40 7.91 4.13
N LYS A 17 16.06 8.64 5.05
CA LYS A 17 17.23 9.46 4.68
C LYS A 17 18.47 8.60 4.44
N GLN A 18 18.69 7.63 5.33
CA GLN A 18 19.70 6.60 5.16
C GLN A 18 19.13 5.48 4.28
N HIS A 19 20.00 4.79 3.54
CA HIS A 19 19.59 3.62 2.79
C HIS A 19 19.23 2.45 3.72
N TYR A 20 18.04 1.91 3.49
CA TYR A 20 17.56 0.61 3.96
C TYR A 20 16.96 -0.10 2.76
N ASP A 21 17.01 -1.42 2.73
CA ASP A 21 16.39 -2.22 1.66
C ASP A 21 14.89 -1.90 1.52
N SER A 22 14.36 -2.08 0.31
CA SER A 22 12.96 -1.78 0.01
C SER A 22 11.97 -2.69 0.72
N TYR A 23 12.40 -3.90 1.09
CA TYR A 23 11.58 -4.86 1.81
C TYR A 23 11.51 -4.51 3.30
N VAL A 24 10.55 -3.63 3.64
CA VAL A 24 10.42 -3.01 4.97
C VAL A 24 10.18 -4.00 6.11
N PHE A 25 9.80 -5.24 5.81
CA PHE A 25 9.57 -6.27 6.83
C PHE A 25 10.87 -6.85 7.42
N ASP A 26 12.00 -6.66 6.73
CA ASP A 26 13.34 -7.00 7.27
C ASP A 26 13.96 -5.84 8.07
N MET A 27 13.27 -4.70 8.12
CA MET A 27 13.75 -3.51 8.81
C MET A 27 13.68 -3.70 10.33
N ASN A 28 14.68 -3.19 11.04
CA ASN A 28 14.63 -3.10 12.50
C ASN A 28 13.37 -2.37 12.98
N ASP A 29 12.70 -2.92 13.99
CA ASP A 29 11.42 -2.44 14.52
C ASP A 29 11.42 -0.95 14.89
N ASP A 30 12.49 -0.44 15.50
CA ASP A 30 12.56 0.97 15.89
C ASP A 30 12.57 1.90 14.67
N ILE A 31 13.25 1.48 13.61
CA ILE A 31 13.34 2.22 12.35
C ILE A 31 12.01 2.13 11.62
N TYR A 32 11.43 0.93 11.53
CA TYR A 32 10.11 0.69 10.94
C TYR A 32 9.03 1.55 11.61
N ASN A 33 8.96 1.54 12.95
CA ASN A 33 8.00 2.33 13.71
C ASN A 33 8.14 3.84 13.46
N ARG A 34 9.38 4.34 13.46
CA ARG A 34 9.65 5.76 13.15
C ARG A 34 9.25 6.12 11.72
N PHE A 35 9.45 5.20 10.78
CA PHE A 35 9.08 5.38 9.37
C PHE A 35 7.56 5.48 9.19
N MET A 36 6.81 4.59 9.85
CA MET A 36 5.34 4.61 9.84
C MET A 36 4.76 5.87 10.52
N ILE A 37 5.36 6.32 11.62
CA ILE A 37 4.98 7.57 12.29
C ILE A 37 5.22 8.78 11.36
N ALA A 38 6.33 8.79 10.62
CA ALA A 38 6.60 9.84 9.64
C ALA A 38 5.55 9.84 8.52
N ALA A 39 5.18 8.67 7.99
CA ALA A 39 4.15 8.56 6.97
C ALA A 39 2.78 9.05 7.47
N LYS A 40 2.40 8.70 8.71
CA LYS A 40 1.16 9.20 9.35
C LYS A 40 1.11 10.73 9.40
N LYS A 41 2.23 11.40 9.70
CA LYS A 41 2.30 12.87 9.70
C LYS A 41 2.07 13.44 8.29
N VAL A 42 2.65 12.83 7.26
CA VAL A 42 2.47 13.23 5.86
C VAL A 42 1.01 13.04 5.42
N VAL A 43 0.37 11.94 5.80
CA VAL A 43 -1.06 11.71 5.54
C VAL A 43 -1.91 12.87 6.07
N LYS A 44 -1.66 13.35 7.29
CA LYS A 44 -2.42 14.50 7.86
C LYS A 44 -2.21 15.80 7.09
N ILE A 45 -1.03 16.01 6.53
CA ILE A 45 -0.75 17.15 5.66
C ILE A 45 -1.52 17.02 4.34
N LEU A 46 -1.57 15.82 3.76
CA LEU A 46 -2.31 15.55 2.51
C LEU A 46 -3.82 15.70 2.69
N GLU A 47 -4.39 15.12 3.75
CA GLU A 47 -5.82 15.26 4.10
C GLU A 47 -6.21 16.74 4.16
N LYS A 48 -5.48 17.53 4.95
CA LYS A 48 -5.76 18.97 5.10
C LYS A 48 -5.51 19.76 3.81
N GLY A 49 -4.39 19.50 3.14
CA GLY A 49 -3.95 20.27 1.99
C GLY A 49 -4.77 20.02 0.72
N LEU A 50 -5.38 18.84 0.60
CA LEU A 50 -6.16 18.44 -0.58
C LEU A 50 -7.66 18.29 -0.29
N GLY A 51 -8.08 18.40 0.97
CA GLY A 51 -9.48 18.20 1.37
C GLY A 51 -9.95 16.75 1.20
N VAL A 52 -9.03 15.78 1.13
CA VAL A 52 -9.37 14.35 1.01
C VAL A 52 -9.65 13.76 2.39
N GLN A 53 -10.57 12.81 2.43
CA GLN A 53 -11.01 12.18 3.69
C GLN A 53 -10.15 10.96 4.07
N ARG A 54 -9.50 10.34 3.09
CA ARG A 54 -8.66 9.17 3.25
C ARG A 54 -7.46 9.21 2.30
N VAL A 55 -6.40 8.53 2.70
CA VAL A 55 -5.18 8.35 1.91
C VAL A 55 -4.83 6.86 1.98
N ALA A 56 -4.68 6.20 0.84
CA ALA A 56 -4.19 4.83 0.77
C ALA A 56 -2.65 4.81 0.91
N MET A 57 -2.12 3.75 1.49
CA MET A 57 -0.69 3.55 1.71
C MET A 57 -0.26 2.24 1.07
N VAL A 58 0.86 2.27 0.34
CA VAL A 58 1.47 1.08 -0.27
C VAL A 58 2.96 1.05 0.07
N MET A 59 3.40 -0.09 0.60
CA MET A 59 4.81 -0.48 0.78
C MET A 59 5.03 -1.77 -0.02
N GLU A 60 5.45 -1.62 -1.26
CA GLU A 60 5.49 -2.72 -2.22
C GLU A 60 6.77 -3.56 -2.12
N GLY A 61 7.88 -2.95 -1.71
CA GLY A 61 9.19 -3.60 -1.66
C GLY A 61 9.87 -3.77 -3.02
N MET A 62 9.22 -3.41 -4.11
CA MET A 62 9.71 -3.58 -5.49
C MET A 62 9.93 -2.24 -6.21
N GLY A 63 10.54 -2.30 -7.40
CA GLY A 63 10.84 -1.14 -8.25
C GLY A 63 12.21 -0.53 -7.95
N LEU A 64 12.35 0.15 -6.80
CA LEU A 64 13.62 0.72 -6.34
C LEU A 64 14.02 0.07 -5.02
N ASN A 65 15.24 -0.48 -4.94
CA ASN A 65 15.76 -1.02 -3.68
C ASN A 65 16.16 0.12 -2.73
N HIS A 66 15.16 0.71 -2.09
CA HIS A 66 15.29 1.65 -0.99
C HIS A 66 13.94 1.74 -0.26
N ALA A 67 13.93 1.76 1.07
CA ALA A 67 12.68 1.84 1.84
C ALA A 67 11.85 3.08 1.47
N HIS A 68 10.64 2.83 0.96
CA HIS A 68 9.74 3.87 0.49
C HIS A 68 8.27 3.53 0.72
N ILE A 69 7.50 4.53 1.12
CA ILE A 69 6.05 4.45 1.28
C ILE A 69 5.41 5.34 0.22
N LYS A 70 4.50 4.77 -0.57
CA LYS A 70 3.67 5.51 -1.52
C LYS A 70 2.33 5.86 -0.84
N LEU A 71 2.00 7.15 -0.81
CA LEU A 71 0.75 7.68 -0.25
C LEU A 71 -0.14 8.22 -1.37
N TYR A 72 -1.35 7.69 -1.48
CA TYR A 72 -2.30 7.99 -2.54
C TYR A 72 -3.56 8.66 -1.97
N PRO A 73 -3.70 9.99 -2.10
CA PRO A 73 -4.94 10.68 -1.74
C PRO A 73 -6.16 10.11 -2.46
N LEU A 74 -7.21 9.77 -1.71
CA LEU A 74 -8.47 9.24 -2.23
C LEU A 74 -9.47 10.39 -2.42
N HIS A 75 -9.53 10.91 -3.64
CA HIS A 75 -10.40 12.03 -4.00
C HIS A 75 -11.85 11.61 -4.17
N GLY A 76 -12.78 12.54 -3.97
CA GLY A 76 -14.22 12.32 -4.17
C GLY A 76 -14.95 11.63 -3.02
N LEU A 77 -14.24 11.19 -1.99
CA LEU A 77 -14.86 10.63 -0.79
C LEU A 77 -15.54 11.70 0.06
N THR A 78 -16.62 11.31 0.73
CA THR A 78 -17.29 12.15 1.74
C THR A 78 -16.83 11.79 3.15
N GLU A 79 -17.15 12.63 4.14
CA GLU A 79 -16.80 12.38 5.55
C GLU A 79 -17.46 11.10 6.10
N LYS A 80 -18.65 10.77 5.60
CA LYS A 80 -19.36 9.54 5.96
C LYS A 80 -18.76 8.38 5.19
N PHE A 81 -18.45 7.30 5.92
CA PHE A 81 -18.05 6.06 5.29
C PHE A 81 -19.17 5.55 4.38
N THR A 82 -18.80 5.12 3.18
CA THR A 82 -19.69 4.44 2.24
C THR A 82 -18.87 3.35 1.59
N GLU A 83 -19.45 2.16 1.50
CA GLU A 83 -18.80 1.05 0.80
C GLU A 83 -18.69 1.37 -0.68
N MET A 84 -17.52 1.10 -1.24
CA MET A 84 -17.23 1.25 -2.66
C MET A 84 -16.39 0.06 -3.08
N TRP A 85 -16.78 -0.56 -4.17
CA TRP A 85 -16.13 -1.74 -4.72
C TRP A 85 -15.72 -1.46 -6.17
N GLY A 86 -14.61 -2.06 -6.59
CA GLY A 86 -14.21 -2.05 -8.00
C GLY A 86 -15.23 -2.82 -8.84
N ASP A 87 -15.39 -2.41 -10.10
CA ASP A 87 -16.27 -3.06 -11.08
C ASP A 87 -15.59 -4.23 -11.80
N LYS A 88 -14.31 -4.48 -11.52
CA LYS A 88 -13.47 -5.46 -12.19
C LYS A 88 -12.82 -6.39 -11.18
N GLU A 89 -12.74 -7.65 -11.58
CA GLU A 89 -11.98 -8.67 -10.90
C GLU A 89 -10.69 -8.97 -11.66
N VAL A 90 -9.60 -9.20 -10.93
CA VAL A 90 -8.29 -9.54 -11.50
C VAL A 90 -7.57 -10.56 -10.62
N TYR A 91 -6.87 -11.50 -11.24
CA TYR A 91 -6.02 -12.47 -10.57
C TYR A 91 -4.71 -12.63 -11.36
N PHE A 92 -3.59 -12.71 -10.64
CA PHE A 92 -2.28 -12.90 -11.22
C PHE A 92 -1.57 -14.08 -10.55
N ASP A 93 -1.12 -15.05 -11.34
CA ASP A 93 -0.30 -16.17 -10.85
C ASP A 93 1.12 -15.72 -10.44
N LYS A 94 1.58 -14.58 -10.99
CA LYS A 94 2.92 -14.04 -10.79
C LYS A 94 2.84 -12.54 -10.52
N TYR A 95 3.90 -11.99 -9.95
CA TYR A 95 4.01 -10.56 -9.73
C TYR A 95 4.17 -9.82 -11.07
N GLU A 96 3.22 -8.93 -11.38
CA GLU A 96 3.14 -8.19 -12.65
C GLU A 96 3.93 -6.87 -12.66
N GLY A 97 4.76 -6.60 -11.65
CA GLY A 97 5.43 -5.31 -11.49
C GLY A 97 4.58 -4.23 -10.81
N TYR A 98 3.39 -4.60 -10.33
CA TYR A 98 2.54 -3.78 -9.45
C TYR A 98 1.66 -4.69 -8.58
N VAL A 99 1.10 -4.11 -7.51
CA VAL A 99 0.00 -4.71 -6.75
C VAL A 99 -1.25 -3.87 -6.93
N THR A 100 -2.41 -4.51 -6.81
CA THR A 100 -3.72 -3.86 -6.93
C THR A 100 -4.60 -4.20 -5.74
N THR A 101 -5.52 -3.31 -5.41
CA THR A 101 -6.56 -3.53 -4.41
C THR A 101 -7.90 -3.89 -5.06
N LEU A 102 -7.90 -4.19 -6.37
CA LEU A 102 -9.06 -4.83 -7.02
C LEU A 102 -9.19 -6.25 -6.48
N GLU A 103 -10.43 -6.70 -6.31
CA GLU A 103 -10.73 -8.06 -5.88
C GLU A 103 -10.41 -9.07 -6.99
N GLY A 104 -10.19 -10.32 -6.59
CA GLY A 104 -10.12 -11.46 -7.51
C GLY A 104 -11.49 -12.14 -7.66
N PRO A 105 -11.62 -13.08 -8.61
CA PRO A 105 -12.81 -13.91 -8.69
C PRO A 105 -12.99 -14.75 -7.43
N LEU A 106 -14.23 -15.15 -7.15
CA LEU A 106 -14.55 -15.99 -6.01
C LEU A 106 -13.71 -17.29 -6.02
N ALA A 107 -12.87 -17.45 -5.00
CA ALA A 107 -12.01 -18.62 -4.87
C ALA A 107 -12.76 -19.84 -4.31
N ASP A 108 -12.39 -21.03 -4.77
CA ASP A 108 -12.91 -22.28 -4.24
C ASP A 108 -12.42 -22.53 -2.80
N MET A 109 -13.32 -22.98 -1.92
CA MET A 109 -13.02 -23.19 -0.50
C MET A 109 -11.99 -24.29 -0.25
N SER A 110 -11.89 -25.31 -1.11
CA SER A 110 -10.87 -26.35 -0.99
C SER A 110 -9.49 -25.81 -1.35
N THR A 111 -9.42 -24.95 -2.38
CA THR A 111 -8.19 -24.21 -2.75
C THR A 111 -7.75 -23.30 -1.60
N LEU A 112 -8.66 -22.50 -1.03
CA LEU A 112 -8.34 -21.62 0.10
C LEU A 112 -7.81 -22.38 1.32
N ARG A 113 -8.39 -23.55 1.63
CA ARG A 113 -7.90 -24.41 2.72
C ARG A 113 -6.50 -24.96 2.44
N THR A 114 -6.23 -25.32 1.19
CA THR A 114 -4.92 -25.85 0.77
C THR A 114 -3.85 -24.78 0.94
N VAL A 115 -4.07 -23.58 0.38
CA VAL A 115 -3.15 -22.45 0.51
C VAL A 115 -2.94 -22.06 1.98
N ALA A 116 -4.02 -22.02 2.78
CA ALA A 116 -3.90 -21.73 4.21
C ALA A 116 -3.07 -22.76 4.98
N LYS A 117 -3.06 -24.03 4.54
CA LYS A 117 -2.23 -25.10 5.11
C LYS A 117 -0.77 -24.89 4.73
N GLU A 118 -0.48 -24.63 3.45
CA GLU A 118 0.87 -24.35 2.95
C GLU A 118 1.53 -23.18 3.68
N ILE A 119 0.78 -22.10 3.95
CA ILE A 119 1.30 -20.94 4.69
C ILE A 119 1.66 -21.32 6.14
N LYS A 120 0.89 -22.19 6.79
CA LYS A 120 1.10 -22.57 8.19
C LYS A 120 2.19 -23.63 8.38
N GLU A 121 2.37 -24.53 7.41
CA GLU A 121 3.36 -25.60 7.49
C GLU A 121 4.81 -25.10 7.39
N ASN A 122 5.00 -23.86 6.93
CA ASN A 122 6.30 -23.22 6.76
C ASN A 122 6.61 -22.16 7.84
N GLN A 123 5.91 -22.19 8.98
CA GLN A 123 6.16 -21.32 10.14
C GLN A 123 7.00 -22.00 11.22
#